data_AF-A0A160FP39-F1
#
_entry.id   AF-A0A160FP39-F1
#
_cell.length_a   1.000
_cell.length_b   1.000
_cell.length_c   1.000
_cell.angle_alpha   90.00
_cell.angle_beta   90.00
_cell.angle_gamma   90.00
#
_symmetry.space_group_name_H-M   'P 1'
#
loop_
_entity.id
_entity.type
_entity.pdbx_description
1 polymer ?
#
loop_
_entity_poly.entity_id
_entity_poly.type
_entity_poly.pdbx_seq_one_letter_code
_entity_poly.pdbx_strand_id
1 'polypeptide(L)'
;MRPVVRGAWPTDDEGNQVAFSTYSMARGELIKRLGECCSYCEQHLDSSLAVEHVQPKKPPGAVTNDPTREFNWENFLLACTNCNSTKSNHDIDLDDHLWPDRDNTFLALIYKQGGLVEAAPGTEHTRAQNIVELVGLDKVPTDHEQETEASDRRWNNRREAWDIAELSKLNLAQFDYPQMRAQIVLQIQGYWSIWMTVFHDDPDMLERILDRIPGTAKHCFDAANGYRAVPRVLP
;
A
#
# COMPACT_ATOMS: atom_id res chain seq x y z
N MET A 1 -5.67 -1.78 0.01
CA MET A 1 -4.28 -1.27 -0.06
C MET A 1 -4.21 -0.40 -1.30
N ARG A 2 -3.29 0.56 -1.40
CA ARG A 2 -3.13 1.30 -2.66
C ARG A 2 -2.60 0.36 -3.75
N PRO A 3 -3.27 0.22 -4.90
CA PRO A 3 -2.72 -0.53 -6.02
C PRO A 3 -1.59 0.28 -6.66
N VAL A 4 -0.48 -0.38 -6.98
CA VAL A 4 0.76 0.25 -7.43
C VAL A 4 1.30 -0.32 -8.74
N VAL A 5 2.08 0.51 -9.43
CA VAL A 5 2.86 0.17 -10.62
C VAL A 5 4.33 0.30 -10.27
N ARG A 6 4.95 -0.82 -9.90
CA ARG A 6 6.40 -0.90 -9.67
C ARG A 6 7.21 -0.65 -10.94
N GLY A 7 6.66 -0.99 -12.11
CA GLY A 7 7.34 -0.87 -13.40
C GLY A 7 8.40 -1.95 -13.64
N ALA A 8 8.98 -1.92 -14.84
CA ALA A 8 10.03 -2.85 -15.27
C ALA A 8 11.32 -2.68 -14.46
N TRP A 9 12.24 -3.64 -14.59
CA TRP A 9 13.55 -3.60 -13.96
C TRP A 9 14.26 -2.25 -14.25
N PRO A 10 14.82 -1.56 -13.24
CA PRO A 10 15.49 -0.27 -13.45
C PRO A 10 16.71 -0.41 -14.35
N THR A 11 16.93 0.57 -15.22
CA THR A 11 18.09 0.64 -16.10
C THR A 11 19.00 1.81 -15.73
N ASP A 12 20.30 1.65 -15.95
CA ASP A 12 21.28 2.73 -15.82
C ASP A 12 21.26 3.67 -17.03
N ASP A 13 22.13 4.70 -17.01
CA ASP A 13 22.21 5.70 -18.09
C ASP A 13 22.62 5.10 -19.45
N GLU A 14 23.20 3.90 -19.45
CA GLU A 14 23.59 3.15 -20.66
C GLU A 14 22.48 2.18 -21.13
N GLY A 15 21.38 2.08 -20.39
CA GLY A 15 20.25 1.20 -20.68
C GLY A 15 20.42 -0.23 -20.18
N ASN A 16 21.46 -0.53 -19.41
CA ASN A 16 21.67 -1.86 -18.82
C ASN A 16 20.84 -2.02 -17.55
N GLN A 17 20.39 -3.25 -17.25
CA GLN A 17 19.70 -3.52 -15.99
C GLN A 17 20.61 -3.20 -14.80
N VAL A 18 20.10 -2.43 -13.84
CA VAL A 18 20.82 -2.13 -12.60
C VAL A 18 21.06 -3.44 -11.84
N ALA A 19 22.33 -3.75 -11.59
CA ALA A 19 22.73 -4.91 -10.81
C ALA A 19 22.65 -4.60 -9.30
N PHE A 20 22.01 -5.51 -8.55
CA PHE A 20 21.94 -5.43 -7.10
C PHE A 20 22.94 -6.40 -6.49
N SER A 21 24.01 -5.91 -5.84
CA SER A 21 24.91 -6.77 -5.06
C SER A 21 24.27 -7.17 -3.72
N THR A 22 23.36 -6.34 -3.22
CA THR A 22 22.42 -6.67 -2.15
C THR A 22 21.03 -6.19 -2.53
N TYR A 23 19.99 -6.91 -2.12
CA TYR A 23 18.60 -6.51 -2.41
C TYR A 23 18.24 -5.14 -1.82
N SER A 24 18.89 -4.71 -0.73
CA SER A 24 18.66 -3.39 -0.13
C SER A 24 19.01 -2.22 -1.06
N MET A 25 19.87 -2.42 -2.06
CA MET A 25 20.16 -1.42 -3.08
C MET A 25 18.93 -1.07 -3.93
N ALA A 26 17.97 -1.99 -4.07
CA ALA A 26 16.72 -1.74 -4.79
C ALA A 26 15.82 -0.71 -4.09
N ARG A 27 16.07 -0.40 -2.81
CA ARG A 27 15.25 0.52 -2.00
C ARG A 27 15.07 1.88 -2.67
N GLY A 28 16.17 2.48 -3.15
CA GLY A 28 16.13 3.81 -3.76
C GLY A 28 15.27 3.83 -5.03
N GLU A 29 15.42 2.82 -5.88
CA GLU A 29 14.64 2.70 -7.12
C GLU A 29 13.15 2.42 -6.83
N LEU A 30 12.85 1.60 -5.82
CA LEU A 30 11.47 1.39 -5.39
C LEU A 30 10.85 2.66 -4.84
N ILE A 31 11.55 3.44 -4.01
CA ILE A 31 11.05 4.71 -3.45
C ILE A 31 10.74 5.71 -4.57
N LYS A 32 11.63 5.85 -5.57
CA LYS A 32 11.39 6.73 -6.73
C LYS A 32 10.09 6.37 -7.46
N ARG A 33 9.77 5.07 -7.55
CA ARG A 33 8.62 4.58 -8.32
C ARG A 33 7.34 4.49 -7.51
N LEU A 34 7.42 4.12 -6.24
CA LEU A 34 6.28 3.82 -5.38
C LEU A 34 6.02 4.90 -4.32
N GLY A 35 6.93 5.86 -4.14
CA GLY A 35 6.91 6.78 -3.01
C GLY A 35 7.38 6.14 -1.71
N GLU A 36 7.51 6.96 -0.66
CA GLU A 36 8.03 6.57 0.66
C GLU A 36 6.94 5.95 1.56
N CYS A 37 6.10 5.11 0.97
CA CYS A 37 5.00 4.44 1.65
C CYS A 37 5.23 2.93 1.72
N CYS A 38 4.80 2.33 2.84
CA CYS A 38 4.60 0.89 2.91
C CYS A 38 3.55 0.48 1.86
N SER A 39 3.89 -0.50 1.01
CA SER A 39 2.99 -1.01 -0.04
C SER A 39 1.78 -1.76 0.53
N TYR A 40 1.85 -2.16 1.80
CA TYR A 40 0.77 -2.88 2.49
C TYR A 40 -0.10 -1.95 3.33
N CYS A 41 0.44 -1.39 4.43
CA CYS A 41 -0.35 -0.56 5.34
C CYS A 41 -0.41 0.93 4.94
N GLU A 42 0.27 1.32 3.87
CA GLU A 42 0.29 2.68 3.32
C GLU A 42 0.84 3.77 4.24
N GLN A 43 1.41 3.38 5.38
CA GLN A 43 2.08 4.33 6.25
C GLN A 43 3.26 4.95 5.49
N HIS A 44 3.35 6.29 5.52
CA HIS A 44 4.53 7.03 5.09
C HIS A 44 5.64 6.87 6.12
N LEU A 45 6.87 6.63 5.67
CA LEU A 45 8.05 6.41 6.52
C LEU A 45 9.28 7.09 5.91
N ASP A 46 9.71 8.21 6.49
CA ASP A 46 10.96 8.88 6.12
C ASP A 46 12.20 8.00 6.38
N SER A 47 12.09 7.12 7.37
CA SER A 47 13.15 6.18 7.75
C SER A 47 12.59 4.78 7.98
N SER A 48 13.45 3.77 7.91
CA SER A 48 13.09 2.36 8.21
C SER A 48 12.12 1.68 7.24
N LEU A 49 11.67 2.36 6.18
CA LEU A 49 11.02 1.69 5.05
C LEU A 49 12.04 0.76 4.37
N ALA A 50 11.74 -0.52 4.21
CA ALA A 50 12.68 -1.51 3.70
C ALA A 50 12.18 -2.16 2.41
N VAL A 51 13.11 -2.74 1.64
CA VAL A 51 12.79 -3.69 0.56
C VAL A 51 12.22 -4.93 1.21
N GLU A 52 11.04 -5.34 0.75
CA GLU A 52 10.40 -6.58 1.15
C GLU A 52 10.24 -7.51 -0.04
N HIS A 53 10.51 -8.80 0.19
CA HIS A 53 10.33 -9.86 -0.80
C HIS A 53 8.88 -10.37 -0.74
N VAL A 54 8.14 -10.29 -1.85
CA VAL A 54 6.77 -10.83 -1.96
C VAL A 54 6.76 -12.30 -1.57
N GLN A 55 7.57 -13.12 -2.25
CA GLN A 55 7.93 -14.46 -1.81
C GLN A 55 9.29 -14.43 -1.11
N PRO A 56 9.44 -15.04 0.08
CA PRO A 56 10.66 -14.91 0.86
C PRO A 56 11.86 -15.43 0.10
N LYS A 57 12.96 -14.67 0.13
CA LYS A 57 14.26 -15.14 -0.41
C LYS A 57 14.77 -16.39 0.29
N LYS A 58 14.31 -16.70 1.50
CA LYS A 58 14.68 -17.90 2.27
C LYS A 58 13.41 -18.49 2.89
N PRO A 59 12.71 -19.38 2.17
CA PRO A 59 11.48 -19.99 2.68
C PRO A 59 11.77 -20.87 3.92
N PRO A 60 10.74 -21.24 4.69
CA PRO A 60 10.91 -22.03 5.91
C PRO A 60 11.60 -23.37 5.62
N GLY A 61 12.59 -23.72 6.43
CA GLY A 61 13.37 -24.95 6.25
C GLY A 61 14.49 -24.87 5.20
N ALA A 62 14.59 -23.79 4.41
CA ALA A 62 15.70 -23.62 3.47
C ALA A 62 17.02 -23.36 4.20
N VAL A 63 18.12 -23.94 3.69
CA VAL A 63 19.47 -23.73 4.24
C VAL A 63 20.06 -22.42 3.73
N THR A 64 19.89 -22.13 2.44
CA THR A 64 20.39 -20.95 1.73
C THR A 64 19.24 -20.13 1.14
N ASN A 65 19.55 -18.93 0.65
CA ASN A 65 18.57 -18.14 -0.10
C ASN A 65 18.29 -18.80 -1.46
N ASP A 66 17.07 -18.61 -1.95
CA ASP A 66 16.65 -18.92 -3.31
C ASP A 66 17.16 -17.81 -4.25
N PRO A 67 18.11 -18.12 -5.16
CA PRO A 67 18.70 -17.13 -6.05
C PRO A 67 17.70 -16.55 -7.06
N THR A 68 16.59 -17.25 -7.33
CA THR A 68 15.54 -16.76 -8.24
C THR A 68 14.62 -15.72 -7.59
N ARG A 69 14.63 -15.63 -6.25
CA ARG A 69 13.82 -14.71 -5.45
C ARG A 69 14.64 -13.57 -4.84
N GLU A 70 15.89 -13.84 -4.47
CA GLU A 70 16.70 -12.92 -3.66
C GLU A 70 16.93 -11.55 -4.31
N PHE A 71 17.26 -11.54 -5.60
CA PHE A 71 17.59 -10.32 -6.34
C PHE A 71 16.52 -9.94 -7.37
N ASN A 72 15.39 -10.64 -7.41
CA ASN A 72 14.37 -10.44 -8.42
C ASN A 72 13.53 -9.18 -8.15
N TRP A 73 13.66 -8.17 -9.03
CA TRP A 73 12.89 -6.93 -8.98
C TRP A 73 11.38 -7.16 -8.92
N GLU A 74 10.87 -8.15 -9.65
CA GLU A 74 9.43 -8.45 -9.67
C GLU A 74 8.92 -9.05 -8.36
N ASN A 75 9.85 -9.49 -7.52
CA ASN A 75 9.58 -10.02 -6.20
C ASN A 75 9.74 -8.94 -5.10
N PHE A 76 9.96 -7.66 -5.45
CA PHE A 76 10.18 -6.60 -4.46
C PHE A 76 8.99 -5.65 -4.31
N LEU A 77 8.75 -5.25 -3.06
CA LEU A 77 7.89 -4.15 -2.65
C LEU A 77 8.57 -3.34 -1.53
N LEU A 78 7.91 -2.28 -1.06
CA LEU A 78 8.34 -1.53 0.12
C LEU A 78 7.47 -1.91 1.32
N ALA A 79 8.09 -2.18 2.47
CA ALA A 79 7.35 -2.51 3.69
C ALA A 79 7.89 -1.76 4.91
N CYS A 80 6.97 -1.41 5.82
CA CYS A 80 7.34 -0.99 7.17
C CYS A 80 7.73 -2.20 8.02
N THR A 81 8.42 -1.95 9.13
CA THR A 81 8.87 -3.00 10.07
C THR A 81 7.75 -3.93 10.50
N ASN A 82 6.56 -3.42 10.82
CA ASN A 82 5.45 -4.23 11.36
C ASN A 82 4.80 -5.12 10.29
N CYS A 83 4.66 -4.63 9.05
CA CYS A 83 4.15 -5.47 7.95
C CYS A 83 5.17 -6.56 7.60
N ASN A 84 6.45 -6.17 7.52
CA ASN A 84 7.53 -7.10 7.20
C ASN A 84 7.68 -8.18 8.29
N SER A 85 7.72 -7.78 9.57
CA SER A 85 7.85 -8.73 10.68
C SER A 85 6.65 -9.67 10.82
N THR A 86 5.43 -9.18 10.56
CA THR A 86 4.22 -10.02 10.58
C THR A 86 4.24 -11.02 9.42
N LYS A 87 4.57 -10.58 8.20
CA LYS A 87 4.68 -11.46 7.04
C LYS A 87 5.82 -12.47 7.15
N SER A 88 6.92 -12.08 7.79
CA SER A 88 8.06 -12.96 8.05
C SER A 88 8.52 -13.70 6.78
N ASN A 89 8.98 -14.94 6.92
CA ASN A 89 9.34 -15.81 5.81
C ASN A 89 8.25 -16.81 5.43
N HIS A 90 6.96 -16.47 5.61
CA HIS A 90 5.88 -17.34 5.13
C HIS A 90 6.03 -17.59 3.63
N ASP A 91 6.18 -18.86 3.24
CA ASP A 91 6.23 -19.25 1.83
C ASP A 91 4.80 -19.33 1.33
N ILE A 92 4.48 -18.44 0.39
CA ILE A 92 3.12 -18.22 -0.10
C ILE A 92 3.00 -18.62 -1.56
N ASP A 93 1.81 -19.09 -1.92
CA ASP A 93 1.36 -19.08 -3.30
C ASP A 93 0.86 -17.66 -3.62
N LEU A 94 1.34 -17.13 -4.75
CA LEU A 94 0.99 -15.80 -5.21
C LEU A 94 -0.48 -15.72 -5.61
N ASP A 95 -1.03 -16.80 -6.15
CA ASP A 95 -2.41 -16.84 -6.65
C ASP A 95 -3.41 -16.91 -5.49
N ASP A 96 -2.99 -17.39 -4.32
CA ASP A 96 -3.82 -17.45 -3.11
C ASP A 96 -3.97 -16.09 -2.41
N HIS A 97 -3.27 -15.04 -2.86
CA HIS A 97 -3.26 -13.72 -2.23
C HIS A 97 -3.51 -12.62 -3.25
N LEU A 98 -4.03 -11.48 -2.79
CA LEU A 98 -3.98 -10.24 -3.56
C LEU A 98 -2.69 -9.48 -3.28
N TRP A 99 -2.12 -8.89 -4.32
CA TRP A 99 -0.88 -8.11 -4.22
C TRP A 99 -1.07 -6.70 -4.78
N PRO A 100 -0.59 -5.65 -4.08
CA PRO A 100 -0.80 -4.27 -4.52
C PRO A 100 -0.18 -3.97 -5.89
N ASP A 101 0.89 -4.67 -6.29
CA ASP A 101 1.53 -4.50 -7.59
C ASP A 101 0.91 -5.35 -8.72
N ARG A 102 -0.03 -6.24 -8.41
CA ARG A 102 -0.63 -7.19 -9.37
C ARG A 102 -2.13 -7.03 -9.52
N ASP A 103 -2.81 -6.66 -8.45
CA ASP A 103 -4.27 -6.57 -8.37
C ASP A 103 -4.73 -5.14 -8.07
N ASN A 104 -6.04 -4.89 -8.18
CA ASN A 104 -6.65 -3.71 -7.58
C ASN A 104 -7.04 -4.01 -6.13
N THR A 105 -6.05 -3.98 -5.23
CA THR A 105 -6.27 -4.24 -3.79
C THR A 105 -7.15 -3.21 -3.09
N PHE A 106 -7.40 -2.04 -3.69
CA PHE A 106 -8.35 -1.07 -3.16
C PHE A 106 -9.80 -1.54 -3.39
N LEU A 107 -10.09 -2.16 -4.53
CA LEU A 107 -11.41 -2.71 -4.83
C LEU A 107 -11.82 -3.85 -3.88
N ALA A 108 -10.84 -4.63 -3.42
CA ALA A 108 -11.07 -5.85 -2.64
C ALA A 108 -10.96 -5.65 -1.12
N LEU A 109 -10.62 -4.45 -0.65
CA LEU A 109 -10.44 -4.16 0.78
C LEU A 109 -11.31 -2.99 1.20
N ILE A 110 -12.00 -3.15 2.31
CA ILE A 110 -12.87 -2.12 2.91
C ILE A 110 -12.12 -1.46 4.05
N TYR A 111 -12.04 -0.14 3.99
CA TYR A 111 -11.51 0.71 5.04
C TYR A 111 -12.67 1.35 5.78
N LYS A 112 -12.66 1.27 7.10
CA LYS A 112 -13.74 1.82 7.94
C LYS A 112 -13.20 2.87 8.90
N GLN A 113 -14.12 3.74 9.32
CA GLN A 113 -13.93 4.59 10.49
C GLN A 113 -13.42 3.76 11.67
N GLY A 114 -12.55 4.35 12.49
CA GLY A 114 -11.88 3.62 13.56
C GLY A 114 -10.60 2.91 13.12
N GLY A 115 -10.16 3.03 11.86
CA GLY A 115 -8.87 2.48 11.39
C GLY A 115 -8.89 0.97 11.09
N LEU A 116 -10.09 0.41 10.92
CA LEU A 116 -10.31 -1.01 10.63
C LEU A 116 -10.17 -1.29 9.13
N VAL A 117 -9.67 -2.48 8.81
CA VAL A 117 -9.52 -2.97 7.43
C VAL A 117 -10.06 -4.40 7.38
N GLU A 118 -10.87 -4.69 6.38
CA GLU A 118 -11.44 -6.02 6.15
C GLU A 118 -11.48 -6.38 4.67
N ALA A 119 -11.55 -7.67 4.38
CA ALA A 119 -11.79 -8.15 3.02
C ALA A 119 -13.22 -7.83 2.56
N ALA A 120 -13.35 -7.26 1.37
CA ALA A 120 -14.65 -7.04 0.74
C ALA A 120 -15.33 -8.39 0.46
N PRO A 121 -16.68 -8.46 0.52
CA PRO A 121 -17.40 -9.64 0.07
C PRO A 121 -17.28 -9.78 -1.46
N GLY A 122 -17.23 -11.02 -1.95
CA GLY A 122 -17.15 -11.30 -3.39
C GLY A 122 -16.24 -12.47 -3.72
N THR A 123 -15.91 -12.64 -5.00
CA THR A 123 -15.07 -13.74 -5.49
C THR A 123 -13.63 -13.66 -4.99
N GLU A 124 -13.10 -12.44 -4.82
CA GLU A 124 -11.73 -12.20 -4.33
C GLU A 124 -11.62 -12.20 -2.80
N HIS A 125 -12.72 -12.45 -2.07
CA HIS A 125 -12.76 -12.32 -0.62
C HIS A 125 -11.66 -13.14 0.07
N THR A 126 -11.48 -14.40 -0.31
CA THR A 126 -10.45 -15.27 0.28
C THR A 126 -9.04 -14.74 0.03
N ARG A 127 -8.71 -14.35 -1.21
CA ARG A 127 -7.40 -13.78 -1.55
C ARG A 127 -7.14 -12.46 -0.82
N ALA A 128 -8.17 -11.65 -0.64
CA ALA A 128 -8.13 -10.40 0.12
C ALA A 128 -7.91 -10.64 1.62
N GLN A 129 -8.61 -11.62 2.20
CA GLN A 129 -8.46 -11.98 3.61
C GLN A 129 -7.06 -12.53 3.87
N ASN A 130 -6.54 -13.38 2.99
CA ASN A 130 -5.20 -13.95 3.11
C ASN A 130 -4.12 -12.86 3.16
N ILE A 131 -4.19 -11.81 2.32
CA ILE A 131 -3.20 -10.72 2.38
C ILE A 131 -3.38 -9.85 3.65
N VAL A 132 -4.62 -9.63 4.11
CA VAL A 132 -4.90 -8.91 5.36
C VAL A 132 -4.25 -9.62 6.54
N GLU A 133 -4.43 -10.94 6.64
CA GLU A 133 -3.85 -11.77 7.70
C GLU A 133 -2.33 -11.87 7.57
N LEU A 134 -1.81 -12.08 6.35
CA LEU A 134 -0.37 -12.23 6.09
C LEU A 134 0.45 -11.05 6.61
N VAL A 135 -0.04 -9.82 6.44
CA VAL A 135 0.63 -8.62 6.94
C VAL A 135 0.00 -8.07 8.24
N GLY A 136 -1.02 -8.76 8.77
CA GLY A 136 -1.78 -8.39 9.97
C GLY A 136 -2.32 -6.96 9.92
N LEU A 137 -3.03 -6.59 8.84
CA LEU A 137 -3.68 -5.28 8.75
C LEU A 137 -4.89 -5.14 9.68
N ASP A 138 -5.54 -6.26 10.00
CA ASP A 138 -6.68 -6.39 10.89
C ASP A 138 -6.32 -6.41 12.38
N LYS A 139 -5.02 -6.43 12.72
CA LYS A 139 -4.56 -6.36 14.11
C LYS A 139 -5.05 -5.09 14.80
N VAL A 140 -5.77 -5.27 15.91
CA VAL A 140 -6.17 -4.22 16.85
C VAL A 140 -5.62 -4.60 18.22
N PRO A 141 -4.88 -3.70 18.89
CA PRO A 141 -4.32 -4.01 20.20
C PRO A 141 -5.45 -4.14 21.24
N THR A 142 -5.32 -5.14 22.10
CA THR A 142 -6.14 -5.27 23.33
C THR A 142 -5.89 -4.10 24.28
N ASP A 143 -6.82 -3.87 25.21
CA ASP A 143 -6.68 -2.80 26.22
C ASP A 143 -5.34 -2.90 26.98
N HIS A 144 -4.91 -4.12 27.29
CA HIS A 144 -3.63 -4.35 27.95
C HIS A 144 -2.43 -3.96 27.06
N GLU A 145 -2.41 -4.39 25.80
CA GLU A 145 -1.32 -4.07 24.85
C GLU A 145 -1.22 -2.56 24.59
N GLN A 146 -2.34 -1.83 24.62
CA GLN A 146 -2.34 -0.38 24.51
C GLN A 146 -1.64 0.29 25.70
N GLU A 147 -1.76 -0.28 26.90
CA GLU A 147 -1.16 0.23 28.13
C GLU A 147 0.30 -0.18 28.32
N THR A 148 0.72 -1.36 27.84
CA THR A 148 2.00 -1.97 28.19
C THR A 148 2.97 -2.20 27.02
N GLU A 149 2.48 -2.33 25.77
CA GLU A 149 3.27 -2.85 24.64
C GLU A 149 3.00 -2.12 23.31
N ALA A 150 2.76 -0.80 23.34
CA ALA A 150 2.32 0.04 22.21
C ALA A 150 3.31 0.17 21.00
N SER A 151 3.82 -0.95 20.48
CA SER A 151 4.80 -1.04 19.39
C SER A 151 4.14 -1.03 18.00
N ASP A 152 2.97 -1.68 17.84
CA ASP A 152 2.22 -1.63 16.58
C ASP A 152 1.05 -0.62 16.62
N ARG A 153 1.33 0.58 16.12
CA ARG A 153 0.35 1.68 16.08
C ARG A 153 -0.39 1.80 14.75
N ARG A 154 -0.23 0.84 13.82
CA ARG A 154 -0.80 0.93 12.46
C ARG A 154 -2.31 1.16 12.46
N TRP A 155 -3.05 0.48 13.32
CA TRP A 155 -4.50 0.67 13.49
C TRP A 155 -4.85 2.11 13.91
N ASN A 156 -4.20 2.60 14.97
CA ASN A 156 -4.46 3.93 15.50
C ASN A 156 -4.09 5.03 14.48
N ASN A 157 -2.99 4.85 13.76
CA ASN A 157 -2.57 5.81 12.74
C ASN A 157 -3.55 5.86 11.56
N ARG A 158 -4.15 4.71 11.17
CA ARG A 158 -5.24 4.70 10.18
C ARG A 158 -6.48 5.41 10.71
N ARG A 159 -6.85 5.22 11.98
CA ARG A 159 -7.95 5.98 12.59
C ARG A 159 -7.69 7.48 12.51
N GLU A 160 -6.52 7.94 12.93
CA GLU A 160 -6.16 9.36 12.87
C GLU A 160 -6.19 9.91 11.43
N ALA A 161 -5.71 9.14 10.46
CA ALA A 161 -5.79 9.52 9.04
C ALA A 161 -7.25 9.63 8.55
N TRP A 162 -8.14 8.76 9.01
CA TRP A 162 -9.58 8.82 8.72
C TRP A 162 -10.20 10.09 9.29
N ASP A 163 -9.95 10.39 10.57
CA ASP A 163 -10.48 11.57 11.25
C ASP A 163 -10.02 12.87 10.55
N ILE A 164 -8.75 12.93 10.12
CA ILE A 164 -8.21 14.06 9.36
C ILE A 164 -8.88 14.16 7.98
N ALA A 165 -9.11 13.05 7.29
CA ALA A 165 -9.75 13.04 5.99
C ALA A 165 -11.22 13.49 6.07
N GLU A 166 -11.98 13.03 7.07
CA GLU A 166 -13.37 13.46 7.30
C GLU A 166 -13.44 14.95 7.63
N LEU A 167 -12.59 15.44 8.54
CA LEU A 167 -12.52 16.86 8.86
C LEU A 167 -12.14 17.70 7.64
N SER A 168 -11.21 17.21 6.82
CA SER A 168 -10.83 17.87 5.56
C SER A 168 -11.99 17.97 4.59
N LYS A 169 -12.80 16.90 4.45
CA LYS A 169 -14.00 16.88 3.63
C LYS A 169 -15.07 17.87 4.13
N LEU A 170 -15.28 17.94 5.45
CA LEU A 170 -16.18 18.91 6.07
C LEU A 170 -15.74 20.37 5.85
N ASN A 171 -14.43 20.63 5.92
CA ASN A 171 -13.87 21.96 5.65
C ASN A 171 -14.02 22.31 4.17
N LEU A 172 -13.79 21.36 3.26
CA LEU A 172 -13.97 21.55 1.83
C LEU A 172 -15.42 21.90 1.49
N ALA A 173 -16.40 21.23 2.12
CA ALA A 173 -17.83 21.51 1.90
C ALA A 173 -18.23 22.95 2.30
N GLN A 174 -17.52 23.57 3.26
CA GLN A 174 -17.73 24.96 3.66
C GLN A 174 -16.93 25.96 2.80
N PHE A 175 -15.75 25.56 2.33
CA PHE A 175 -14.78 26.42 1.65
C PHE A 175 -14.18 25.73 0.41
N ASP A 176 -15.02 25.45 -0.58
CA ASP A 176 -14.60 24.78 -1.81
C ASP A 176 -13.89 25.74 -2.76
N TYR A 177 -12.60 25.93 -2.50
CA TYR A 177 -11.69 26.68 -3.35
C TYR A 177 -10.58 25.76 -3.88
N PRO A 178 -10.05 25.99 -5.10
CA PRO A 178 -8.95 25.19 -5.64
C PRO A 178 -7.74 25.08 -4.70
N GLN A 179 -7.45 26.13 -3.92
CA GLN A 179 -6.38 26.16 -2.93
C GLN A 179 -6.67 25.23 -1.75
N MET A 180 -7.92 25.12 -1.29
CA MET A 180 -8.31 24.18 -0.22
C MET A 180 -8.09 22.75 -0.69
N ARG A 181 -8.59 22.40 -1.89
CA ARG A 181 -8.38 21.09 -2.50
C ARG A 181 -6.89 20.74 -2.61
N ALA A 182 -6.07 21.68 -3.08
CA ALA A 182 -4.62 21.51 -3.15
C ALA A 182 -3.97 21.28 -1.78
N GLN A 183 -4.39 22.04 -0.75
CA GLN A 183 -3.89 21.86 0.62
C GLN A 183 -4.28 20.52 1.22
N ILE A 184 -5.49 20.02 0.96
CA ILE A 184 -5.91 18.68 1.38
C ILE A 184 -4.99 17.62 0.74
N VAL A 185 -4.77 17.71 -0.56
CA VAL A 185 -3.93 16.77 -1.31
C VAL A 185 -2.48 16.75 -0.80
N LEU A 186 -1.93 17.90 -0.38
CA LEU A 186 -0.58 17.96 0.18
C LEU A 186 -0.43 17.15 1.49
N GLN A 187 -1.48 17.04 2.29
CA GLN A 187 -1.50 16.27 3.55
C GLN A 187 -1.44 14.75 3.33
N ILE A 188 -1.77 14.28 2.14
CA ILE A 188 -1.81 12.86 1.80
C ILE A 188 -0.39 12.38 1.50
N GLN A 189 0.35 12.05 2.56
CA GLN A 189 1.67 11.44 2.46
C GLN A 189 1.60 9.92 2.53
N GLY A 190 0.55 9.37 3.13
CA GLY A 190 0.26 7.94 3.25
C GLY A 190 -1.24 7.69 3.48
N TYR A 191 -1.60 6.44 3.78
CA TYR A 191 -2.99 6.00 3.98
C TYR A 191 -3.93 6.39 2.83
N TRP A 192 -3.40 6.38 1.61
CA TRP A 192 -4.06 6.80 0.39
C TRP A 192 -5.46 6.20 0.20
N SER A 193 -5.65 4.92 0.55
CA SER A 193 -6.94 4.24 0.44
C SER A 193 -8.01 4.81 1.38
N ILE A 194 -7.61 5.38 2.52
CA ILE A 194 -8.55 6.08 3.41
C ILE A 194 -9.04 7.37 2.74
N TRP A 195 -8.13 8.16 2.18
CA TRP A 195 -8.47 9.39 1.48
C TRP A 195 -9.38 9.13 0.27
N MET A 196 -9.08 8.10 -0.54
CA MET A 196 -9.95 7.69 -1.64
C MET A 196 -11.33 7.25 -1.17
N THR A 197 -11.41 6.54 -0.04
CA THR A 197 -12.69 6.11 0.55
C THR A 197 -13.53 7.30 1.03
N VAL A 198 -12.91 8.24 1.75
CA VAL A 198 -13.62 9.40 2.31
C VAL A 198 -14.12 10.35 1.21
N PHE A 199 -13.31 10.56 0.17
CA PHE A 199 -13.63 11.45 -0.96
C PHE A 199 -14.30 10.72 -2.16
N HIS A 200 -14.85 9.52 -1.97
CA HIS A 200 -15.39 8.69 -3.06
C HIS A 200 -16.50 9.34 -3.92
N ASP A 201 -17.12 10.40 -3.42
CA ASP A 201 -18.21 11.16 -4.05
C ASP A 201 -17.75 12.50 -4.67
N ASP A 202 -16.45 12.80 -4.64
CA ASP A 202 -15.86 14.00 -5.25
C ASP A 202 -14.83 13.62 -6.34
N PRO A 203 -15.24 13.54 -7.61
CA PRO A 203 -14.37 13.13 -8.71
C PRO A 203 -13.11 14.00 -8.90
N ASP A 204 -13.18 15.31 -8.64
CA ASP A 204 -12.00 16.18 -8.76
C ASP A 204 -11.00 15.91 -7.63
N MET A 205 -11.47 15.65 -6.41
CA MET A 205 -10.58 15.19 -5.34
C MET A 205 -9.98 13.82 -5.65
N LEU A 206 -10.76 12.86 -6.16
CA LEU A 206 -10.25 11.53 -6.53
C LEU A 206 -9.14 11.61 -7.58
N GLU A 207 -9.31 12.45 -8.61
CA GLU A 207 -8.26 12.70 -9.62
C GLU A 207 -6.97 13.23 -8.97
N ARG A 208 -7.08 14.23 -8.09
CA ARG A 208 -5.91 14.78 -7.40
C ARG A 208 -5.23 13.77 -6.48
N ILE A 209 -6.01 12.94 -5.80
CA ILE A 209 -5.50 11.91 -4.88
C ILE A 209 -4.79 10.80 -5.66
N LEU A 210 -5.31 10.38 -6.82
CA LEU A 210 -4.67 9.41 -7.72
C LEU A 210 -3.28 9.86 -8.16
N ASP A 211 -3.07 11.17 -8.28
CA ASP A 211 -1.82 11.78 -8.74
C ASP A 211 -0.81 12.06 -7.63
N ARG A 212 -1.23 11.90 -6.36
CA ARG A 212 -0.48 12.41 -5.22
C ARG A 212 0.75 11.59 -4.83
N ILE A 213 0.63 10.26 -4.86
CA ILE A 213 1.71 9.34 -4.47
C ILE A 213 2.24 8.67 -5.75
N PRO A 214 3.56 8.72 -6.03
CA PRO A 214 4.15 8.08 -7.20
C PRO A 214 3.77 6.60 -7.32
N GLY A 215 3.59 6.14 -8.56
CA GLY A 215 3.32 4.74 -8.86
C GLY A 215 1.91 4.27 -8.51
N THR A 216 0.96 5.14 -8.17
CA THR A 216 -0.45 4.73 -8.05
C THR A 216 -0.95 4.18 -9.38
N ALA A 217 -1.57 3.00 -9.37
CA ALA A 217 -2.11 2.34 -10.55
C ALA A 217 -3.41 3.02 -11.02
N LYS A 218 -3.30 4.15 -11.73
CA LYS A 218 -4.47 4.94 -12.17
C LYS A 218 -5.42 4.17 -13.09
N HIS A 219 -4.91 3.21 -13.86
CA HIS A 219 -5.72 2.35 -14.73
C HIS A 219 -6.67 1.40 -13.96
N CYS A 220 -6.53 1.32 -12.64
CA CYS A 220 -7.47 0.64 -11.76
C CYS A 220 -8.72 1.48 -11.45
N PHE A 221 -8.86 2.69 -12.01
CA PHE A 221 -9.95 3.63 -11.74
C PHE A 221 -10.51 4.18 -13.05
N ASP A 222 -11.83 4.09 -13.23
CA ASP A 222 -12.51 4.51 -14.44
C ASP A 222 -12.82 6.01 -14.42
N ALA A 223 -11.96 6.80 -15.06
CA ALA A 223 -12.09 8.26 -15.15
C ALA A 223 -13.41 8.70 -15.80
N ALA A 224 -13.97 7.93 -16.73
CA ALA A 224 -15.24 8.26 -17.38
C ALA A 224 -16.45 8.06 -16.46
N ASN A 225 -16.30 7.23 -15.43
CA ASN A 225 -17.35 6.90 -14.46
C ASN A 225 -17.03 7.41 -13.05
N GLY A 226 -16.40 8.59 -12.96
CA GLY A 226 -16.12 9.26 -11.68
C GLY A 226 -15.06 8.56 -10.83
N TYR A 227 -14.05 7.96 -11.47
CA TYR A 227 -12.96 7.23 -10.82
C TYR A 227 -13.41 6.05 -9.94
N ARG A 228 -14.49 5.38 -10.34
CA ARG A 228 -14.88 4.11 -9.71
C ARG A 228 -13.76 3.07 -9.88
N ALA A 229 -13.45 2.37 -8.81
CA ALA A 229 -12.48 1.28 -8.84
C ALA A 229 -12.97 0.15 -9.76
N VAL A 230 -12.09 -0.35 -10.62
CA VAL A 230 -12.34 -1.45 -11.55
C VAL A 230 -11.29 -2.54 -11.38
N PRO A 231 -11.59 -3.81 -11.72
CA PRO A 231 -10.58 -4.86 -11.71
C PRO A 231 -9.35 -4.44 -12.51
N ARG A 232 -8.17 -4.75 -11.99
CA ARG A 232 -6.93 -4.44 -12.69
C ARG A 232 -6.84 -5.31 -13.93
N VAL A 233 -6.84 -4.68 -15.09
CA VAL A 233 -6.46 -5.35 -16.34
C VAL A 233 -4.95 -5.29 -16.41
N LEU A 234 -4.28 -6.45 -16.36
CA LEU A 234 -2.85 -6.52 -16.60
C LEU A 234 -2.58 -6.11 -18.06
N PRO A 235 -1.64 -5.18 -18.32
CA PRO A 235 -1.13 -4.97 -19.66
C PRO A 235 -0.36 -6.20 -20.16
#